data_AF-A0A2G6KI92-F1
#
_entry.id   AF-A0A2G6KI92-F1
#
_cell.length_a   1.000
_cell.length_b   1.000
_cell.length_c   1.000
_cell.angle_alpha   90.00
_cell.angle_beta   90.00
_cell.angle_gamma   90.00
#
_symmetry.space_group_name_H-M   'P 1'
#
loop_
_entity.id
_entity.type
_entity.pdbx_description
1 polymer ?
#
loop_
_entity_poly.entity_id
_entity_poly.type
_entity_poly.pdbx_seq_one_letter_code
_entity_poly.pdbx_strand_id
1 'polypeptide(L)' 'MRISTLVKTALWHENPIFHQMLGVCSALAVTTRLENAVTMSVAVMVVSMGTNGMVSLLKTSIPHKVRLMVEMLIIAT' A
#
# COMPACT_ATOMS: atom_id res chain seq x y z
N MET A 1 -22.41 -21.01 8.94
CA MET A 1 -21.35 -20.42 9.79
C MET A 1 -20.05 -21.22 9.61
N ARG A 2 -19.26 -20.94 8.56
CA ARG A 2 -17.92 -21.54 8.37
C ARG A 2 -16.94 -20.44 7.94
N ILE A 3 -16.43 -19.74 8.95
CA ILE A 3 -15.51 -18.60 8.82
C ILE A 3 -14.09 -19.08 8.42
N SER A 4 -13.74 -20.32 8.75
CA SER A 4 -12.38 -20.87 8.55
C SER A 4 -12.00 -21.11 7.08
N THR A 5 -12.96 -21.30 6.17
CA THR A 5 -12.70 -21.45 4.73
C THR A 5 -12.55 -20.10 4.02
N LEU A 6 -13.27 -19.05 4.44
CA LEU A 6 -13.12 -17.70 3.86
C LEU A 6 -11.73 -17.12 4.15
N VAL A 7 -11.19 -17.33 5.35
CA VAL A 7 -9.84 -16.84 5.72
C VAL A 7 -8.75 -17.55 4.92
N LYS A 8 -8.83 -18.88 4.72
CA LYS A 8 -7.84 -19.62 3.92
C LYS A 8 -7.87 -19.24 2.45
N THR A 9 -9.04 -19.06 1.85
CA THR A 9 -9.17 -18.67 0.43
C THR A 9 -8.76 -17.21 0.21
N ALA A 10 -9.15 -16.30 1.12
CA ALA A 10 -8.82 -14.87 1.03
C ALA A 10 -7.35 -14.54 1.35
N LEU A 11 -6.64 -15.36 2.12
CA LEU A 11 -5.18 -15.19 2.31
C LEU A 11 -4.36 -15.85 1.20
N TRP A 12 -4.77 -17.02 0.69
CA TRP A 12 -3.87 -17.84 -0.14
C TRP A 12 -4.24 -17.90 -1.63
N HIS A 13 -5.51 -17.76 -2.00
CA HIS A 13 -5.95 -17.83 -3.41
C HIS A 13 -6.32 -16.46 -3.98
N GLU A 14 -6.93 -15.58 -3.19
CA GLU A 14 -7.44 -14.29 -3.66
C GLU A 14 -6.68 -13.07 -3.13
N ASN A 15 -5.54 -13.27 -2.45
CA ASN A 15 -4.79 -12.14 -1.90
C ASN A 15 -3.72 -11.65 -2.90
N PRO A 16 -3.95 -10.53 -3.61
CA PRO A 16 -2.96 -9.98 -4.54
C PRO A 16 -1.64 -9.61 -3.86
N ILE A 17 -1.61 -9.45 -2.52
CA ILE A 17 -0.40 -9.14 -1.75
C ILE A 17 0.61 -10.30 -1.81
N PHE A 18 0.14 -11.55 -1.65
CA PHE A 18 1.01 -12.73 -1.72
C PHE A 18 1.34 -13.11 -3.18
N HIS A 19 0.43 -12.83 -4.12
CA HIS A 19 0.64 -13.22 -5.51
C HIS A 19 1.52 -12.24 -6.31
N GLN A 20 1.54 -10.96 -5.95
CA GLN A 20 2.31 -9.91 -6.64
C GLN A 20 3.61 -9.52 -5.89
N MET A 21 3.82 -9.99 -4.66
CA MET A 21 4.95 -9.59 -3.82
C MET A 21 5.10 -8.05 -3.69
N LEU A 22 3.98 -7.33 -3.59
CA LEU A 22 3.98 -5.88 -3.39
C LEU A 22 4.67 -5.54 -2.05
N GLY A 23 5.81 -4.83 -2.11
CA GLY A 23 6.50 -4.28 -0.94
C GLY A 23 7.77 -5.00 -0.47
N VAL A 24 8.23 -6.06 -1.17
CA VAL A 24 9.43 -6.81 -0.73
C VAL A 24 10.73 -6.02 -0.84
N CYS A 25 10.82 -5.07 -1.78
CA CYS A 25 12.03 -4.27 -2.01
C CYS A 25 12.34 -3.34 -0.83
N SER A 26 11.32 -2.64 -0.31
CA SER A 26 11.45 -1.76 0.84
C SER A 26 11.84 -2.56 2.07
N ALA A 27 11.20 -3.71 2.30
CA ALA A 27 11.48 -4.57 3.44
C ALA A 27 12.93 -5.12 3.44
N LEU A 28 13.44 -5.57 2.29
CA LEU A 28 14.84 -5.99 2.17
C LEU A 28 15.82 -4.84 2.42
N ALA A 29 15.52 -3.64 1.92
CA ALA A 29 16.39 -2.47 2.03
C ALA A 29 16.61 -2.01 3.48
N VAL A 30 15.58 -2.06 4.32
CA VAL A 30 15.65 -1.59 5.73
C VAL A 30 16.20 -2.61 6.74
N THR A 31 16.63 -3.81 6.30
CA THR A 31 17.26 -4.81 7.19
C THR A 31 18.69 -4.46 7.63
N THR A 32 19.35 -3.51 6.97
CA THR A 32 20.77 -3.19 7.18
C THR A 32 21.03 -2.29 8.39
N ARG A 33 20.15 -1.32 8.65
CA ARG A 33 20.27 -0.39 9.79
C ARG A 33 18.91 -0.02 10.36
N LEU A 34 18.79 -0.16 11.68
CA LEU A 34 17.56 0.12 12.44
C LEU A 34 17.19 1.61 12.42
N GLU A 35 18.17 2.51 12.42
CA GLU A 35 17.95 3.96 12.34
C GLU A 35 17.26 4.36 11.02
N ASN A 36 17.68 3.77 9.89
CA ASN A 36 17.08 4.03 8.57
C ASN A 36 15.67 3.45 8.46
N ALA A 37 15.40 2.33 9.13
CA ALA A 37 14.08 1.70 9.15
C ALA A 37 13.03 2.59 9.83
N VAL A 38 13.39 3.18 10.96
CA VAL A 38 12.49 4.05 11.73
C VAL A 38 12.19 5.33 10.94
N THR A 39 13.20 5.97 10.37
CA THR A 39 13.00 7.22 9.59
C THR A 39 12.13 6.99 8.36
N MET A 40 12.36 5.90 7.61
CA MET A 40 11.55 5.57 6.43
C MET A 40 10.09 5.27 6.80
N SER A 41 9.86 4.54 7.89
CA SER A 41 8.49 4.19 8.35
C SER A 41 7.70 5.43 8.77
N VAL A 42 8.34 6.33 9.53
CA VAL A 42 7.72 7.61 9.95
C VAL A 42 7.44 8.50 8.74
N ALA A 43 8.39 8.62 7.81
CA ALA A 43 8.21 9.41 6.59
C ALA A 43 7.01 8.90 5.76
N VAL A 44 6.92 7.59 5.53
CA VAL A 44 5.80 6.99 4.79
C VAL A 44 4.47 7.18 5.52
N MET A 45 4.45 7.10 6.85
CA MET A 45 3.23 7.34 7.64
C MET A 45 2.71 8.77 7.48
N VAL A 46 3.60 9.77 7.50
CA VAL A 46 3.24 11.17 7.31
C VAL A 46 2.79 11.44 5.86
N VAL A 47 3.53 10.94 4.87
CA VAL A 47 3.20 11.13 3.45
C VAL A 47 1.85 10.49 3.13
N SER A 48 1.63 9.24 3.54
CA SER A 48 0.36 8.54 3.29
C SER A 48 -0.84 9.22 3.95
N MET A 49 -0.69 9.80 5.16
CA MET A 49 -1.74 10.63 5.76
C MET A 49 -2.07 11.86 4.90
N GLY A 50 -1.06 12.58 4.41
CA GLY A 50 -1.25 13.75 3.53
C GLY A 50 -1.87 13.38 2.18
N THR A 51 -1.38 12.32 1.56
CA THR A 51 -1.86 11.83 0.26
C THR A 51 -3.33 11.42 0.32
N ASN A 52 -3.77 10.73 1.38
CA ASN A 52 -5.18 10.36 1.52
C ASN A 52 -6.12 11.58 1.57
N GLY A 53 -5.69 12.67 2.20
CA GLY A 53 -6.42 13.94 2.19
C GLY A 53 -6.52 14.55 0.78
N MET A 54 -5.40 14.57 0.05
CA MET A 54 -5.34 15.10 -1.30
C MET A 54 -6.15 14.24 -2.28
N VAL A 55 -6.02 12.91 -2.21
CA VAL A 55 -6.77 11.95 -3.05
C VAL A 55 -8.28 12.09 -2.85
N SER A 56 -8.74 12.33 -1.62
CA SER A 56 -10.17 12.53 -1.33
C SER A 56 -10.76 13.69 -2.13
N LEU A 57 -10.01 14.78 -2.31
CA LEU A 57 -10.43 15.95 -3.09
C LEU A 57 -10.45 15.66 -4.60
N LEU A 58 -9.46 14.93 -5.12
CA LEU A 58 -9.36 14.62 -6.55
C LEU A 58 -10.28 13.45 -6.99
N LYS A 59 -10.77 12.63 -6.06
CA LYS A 59 -11.56 11.41 -6.33
C LYS A 59 -12.80 11.64 -7.21
N THR A 60 -13.38 12.84 -7.18
CA THR A 60 -14.60 13.14 -7.96
C THR A 60 -14.38 13.26 -9.46
N SER A 61 -13.16 13.59 -9.90
CA SER A 61 -12.84 13.81 -11.32
C SER A 61 -12.17 12.61 -11.99
N ILE A 62 -11.75 11.60 -11.21
CA ILE A 62 -10.90 10.50 -11.72
C ILE A 62 -11.75 9.25 -12.07
N PRO A 63 -11.76 8.81 -13.35
CA PRO A 63 -12.47 7.62 -13.78
C PRO A 63 -11.84 6.33 -13.21
N HIS A 64 -12.67 5.33 -12.92
CA HIS A 64 -12.31 4.16 -12.12
C HIS A 64 -11.16 3.28 -12.68
N LYS A 65 -10.93 3.33 -14.01
CA LYS A 65 -9.87 2.53 -14.67
C LYS A 65 -8.46 2.98 -14.33
N VAL A 66 -8.26 4.26 -13.99
CA VAL A 66 -6.92 4.86 -13.79
C VAL A 66 -6.62 5.23 -12.34
N ARG A 67 -7.55 4.95 -11.41
CA ARG A 67 -7.46 5.40 -10.02
C ARG A 67 -6.19 4.94 -9.32
N LEU A 68 -5.81 3.65 -9.46
CA LEU A 68 -4.59 3.11 -8.86
C LEU A 68 -3.31 3.79 -9.39
N MET A 69 -3.27 4.13 -10.68
CA MET A 69 -2.11 4.82 -11.26
C MET A 69 -1.98 6.26 -10.75
N VAL A 70 -3.10 6.97 -10.62
CA VAL A 70 -3.11 8.35 -10.11
C VAL A 70 -2.73 8.38 -8.63
N GLU A 71 -3.25 7.47 -7.82
CA GLU A 71 -2.89 7.36 -6.39
C GLU A 71 -1.38 7.09 -6.22
N MET A 72 -0.80 6.20 -7.02
CA MET A 72 0.66 5.94 -7.00
C MET A 72 1.48 7.15 -7.45
N LEU A 73 1.02 7.93 -8.44
CA LEU A 73 1.69 9.16 -8.86
C LEU A 73 1.72 10.21 -7.75
N ILE A 74 0.61 10.34 -7.01
CA ILE A 74 0.50 11.29 -5.88
C ILE A 74 1.38 10.85 -4.70
N ILE A 75 1.56 9.55 -4.47
CA ILE A 75 2.47 9.06 -3.43
C ILE A 75 3.95 9.23 -3.83
N ALA A 76 4.25 9.13 -5.13
CA ALA A 76 5.62 9.21 -5.65
C ALA A 76 6.13 10.64 -5.86
N THR A 77 5.22 11.63 -5.92
CA THR A 77 5.53 13.06 -6.13
C THR A 77 5.52 13.79 -4.79
#